data_AF-A0A945QT14-F1
#
_entry.id   AF-A0A945QT14-F1
#
_cell.length_a   1.000
_cell.length_b   1.000
_cell.length_c   1.000
_cell.angle_alpha   90.00
_cell.angle_beta   90.00
_cell.angle_gamma   90.00
#
_symmetry.space_group_name_H-M   'P 1'
#
loop_
_entity.id
_entity.type
_entity.pdbx_description
1 polymer ?
#
loop_
_entity_poly.entity_id
_entity_poly.type
_entity_poly.pdbx_seq_one_letter_code
_entity_poly.pdbx_strand_id
1 'polypeptide(L)'
;MDFIPLSQQDRIFFEENGYLVVPGLLDAEAIARFIAVGDRFMETAGPVHNFYANRYIDLLHDDALVALATQSPAVSLVMQLLSPDIRLMRANAIYKHPQPLSREPVYPDGDGRSFRNWHRDLNNFAPNNPIRGTVAVRVGYCLTDFSQTNSGITLLVPGSHKLERPLAFAKGELDPPEFLELSLAAGDAYIFSTSLYHTPAINFTDRIAKGMLISYAYRFWAHKHPSPGERTLASMDDIPAQLFGAEFEGGRVPLREWACERGLQVEDPPMRVFV
;
A
#
# COMPACT_ATOMS: atom_id res chain seq x y z
N MET A 1 -0.61 13.90 13.09
CA MET A 1 -1.30 13.46 11.86
C MET A 1 -2.39 14.44 11.49
N ASP A 2 -2.47 14.82 10.21
CA ASP A 2 -3.54 15.68 9.68
C ASP A 2 -4.78 14.86 9.31
N PHE A 3 -5.95 15.49 9.44
CA PHE A 3 -7.23 14.88 9.09
C PHE A 3 -7.60 15.17 7.64
N ILE A 4 -7.74 14.12 6.84
CA ILE A 4 -8.31 14.21 5.49
C ILE A 4 -9.63 13.44 5.49
N PRO A 5 -10.79 14.09 5.24
CA PRO A 5 -12.06 13.40 5.14
C PRO A 5 -12.11 12.57 3.86
N LEU A 6 -12.53 11.31 3.98
CA LEU A 6 -12.86 10.49 2.82
C LEU A 6 -14.24 10.92 2.31
N SER A 7 -14.30 11.48 1.10
CA SER A 7 -15.58 11.86 0.51
C SER A 7 -16.44 10.63 0.22
N GLN A 8 -17.77 10.80 0.17
CA GLN A 8 -18.67 9.71 -0.22
C GLN A 8 -18.36 9.19 -1.62
N GLN A 9 -17.98 10.08 -2.53
CA GLN A 9 -17.60 9.71 -3.90
C GLN A 9 -16.33 8.85 -3.92
N ASP A 10 -15.31 9.23 -3.14
CA ASP A 10 -14.07 8.46 -3.04
C ASP A 10 -14.30 7.08 -2.39
N ARG A 11 -15.19 7.00 -1.41
CA ARG A 11 -15.61 5.72 -0.81
C ARG A 11 -16.25 4.82 -1.86
N ILE A 12 -17.26 5.30 -2.57
CA ILE A 12 -17.95 4.53 -3.62
C ILE A 12 -16.93 4.09 -4.68
N PHE A 13 -16.06 5.00 -5.10
CA PHE A 13 -15.02 4.71 -6.08
C PHE A 13 -14.08 3.59 -5.60
N PHE A 14 -13.60 3.64 -4.36
CA PHE A 14 -12.75 2.60 -3.79
C PHE A 14 -13.48 1.26 -3.65
N GLU A 15 -14.75 1.26 -3.24
CA GLU A 15 -15.55 0.03 -3.13
C GLU A 15 -15.75 -0.62 -4.51
N GLU A 16 -15.98 0.19 -5.54
CA GLU A 16 -16.17 -0.26 -6.91
C GLU A 16 -14.87 -0.74 -7.58
N ASN A 17 -13.78 0.01 -7.39
CA ASN A 17 -12.54 -0.14 -8.16
C ASN A 17 -11.38 -0.75 -7.36
N GLY A 18 -11.45 -0.72 -6.03
CA GLY A 18 -10.44 -1.29 -5.13
C GLY A 18 -9.19 -0.45 -4.97
N TYR A 19 -9.18 0.79 -5.47
CA TYR A 19 -8.09 1.74 -5.30
C TYR A 19 -8.61 3.19 -5.18
N LEU A 20 -7.74 4.09 -4.71
CA LEU A 20 -7.97 5.53 -4.59
C LEU A 20 -6.65 6.28 -4.83
N VAL A 21 -6.67 7.39 -5.57
CA VAL A 21 -5.50 8.28 -5.75
C VAL A 21 -5.59 9.45 -4.79
N VAL A 22 -4.46 9.85 -4.21
CA VAL A 22 -4.32 10.94 -3.25
C VAL A 22 -3.23 11.89 -3.75
N PRO A 23 -3.60 12.93 -4.53
CA PRO A 23 -2.64 13.84 -5.13
C PRO A 23 -1.89 14.68 -4.09
N GLY A 24 -0.61 14.97 -4.34
CA GLY A 24 0.19 15.93 -3.57
C GLY A 24 0.30 15.62 -2.08
N LEU A 25 0.30 14.34 -1.70
CA LEU A 25 0.35 13.92 -0.31
C LEU A 25 1.71 14.23 0.35
N LEU A 26 2.80 14.14 -0.41
CA LEU A 26 4.15 14.47 0.04
C LEU A 26 4.66 15.72 -0.66
N ASP A 27 5.29 16.60 0.11
CA ASP A 27 6.02 17.74 -0.42
C ASP A 27 7.44 17.34 -0.90
N ALA A 28 8.14 18.29 -1.51
CA ALA A 28 9.48 18.07 -2.06
C ALA A 28 10.52 17.68 -0.99
N GLU A 29 10.39 18.19 0.24
CA GLU A 29 11.31 17.88 1.33
C GLU A 29 11.12 16.43 1.80
N ALA A 30 9.87 16.02 2.00
CA ALA A 30 9.49 14.66 2.34
C ALA A 30 9.96 13.68 1.25
N ILE A 31 9.72 14.00 -0.02
CA ILE A 31 10.20 13.19 -1.16
C ILE A 31 11.72 13.02 -1.10
N ALA A 32 12.48 14.11 -0.98
CA ALA A 32 13.94 14.06 -0.93
C ALA A 32 14.44 13.23 0.26
N ARG A 33 13.81 13.38 1.43
CA ARG A 33 14.13 12.60 2.63
C ARG A 33 13.91 11.10 2.41
N PHE A 34 12.75 10.71 1.86
CA PHE A 34 12.44 9.28 1.64
C PHE A 34 13.26 8.66 0.53
N ILE A 35 13.63 9.42 -0.51
CA ILE A 35 14.62 8.96 -1.50
C ILE A 35 15.95 8.66 -0.81
N ALA A 36 16.45 9.56 0.05
CA ALA A 36 17.72 9.35 0.72
C ALA A 36 17.70 8.12 1.65
N VAL A 37 16.60 7.89 2.38
CA VAL A 37 16.41 6.69 3.21
C VAL A 37 16.37 5.43 2.34
N GLY A 38 15.57 5.44 1.27
CA GLY A 38 15.44 4.31 0.35
C GLY A 38 16.75 3.97 -0.37
N ASP A 39 17.52 4.97 -0.78
CA ASP A 39 18.80 4.79 -1.47
C ASP A 39 19.83 4.14 -0.55
N ARG A 40 19.99 4.63 0.69
CA ARG A 40 20.85 4.00 1.71
C ARG A 40 20.46 2.56 1.99
N PHE A 41 19.16 2.27 2.07
CA PHE A 41 18.66 0.93 2.27
C PHE A 41 19.00 0.02 1.06
N MET A 42 18.77 0.50 -0.16
CA MET A 42 19.01 -0.27 -1.39
C MET A 42 20.49 -0.58 -1.64
N GLU A 43 21.42 0.29 -1.23
CA GLU A 43 22.87 0.03 -1.27
C GLU A 43 23.26 -1.27 -0.54
N THR A 44 22.50 -1.66 0.48
CA THR A 44 22.74 -2.87 1.28
C THR A 44 21.98 -4.11 0.79
N ALA A 45 21.02 -3.95 -0.13
CA ALA A 45 20.00 -4.96 -0.47
C ALA A 45 20.41 -5.94 -1.59
N GLY A 46 21.67 -5.90 -2.04
CA GLY A 46 22.22 -6.77 -3.08
C GLY A 46 21.79 -6.39 -4.51
N PRO A 47 22.15 -7.20 -5.52
CA PRO A 47 21.92 -6.85 -6.91
C PRO A 47 20.44 -6.85 -7.30
N VAL A 48 20.12 -6.02 -8.29
CA VAL A 48 18.79 -5.92 -8.91
C VAL A 48 18.60 -7.04 -9.93
N HIS A 49 17.44 -7.68 -9.93
CA HIS A 49 17.09 -8.74 -10.89
C HIS A 49 16.02 -8.21 -11.85
N ASN A 50 16.16 -8.47 -13.16
CA ASN A 50 15.19 -8.03 -14.18
C ASN A 50 14.80 -6.54 -14.06
N PHE A 51 15.79 -5.67 -13.80
CA PHE A 51 15.59 -4.22 -13.61
C PHE A 51 14.68 -3.86 -12.43
N TYR A 52 14.40 -4.80 -11.52
CA TYR A 52 13.43 -4.65 -10.45
C TYR A 52 13.97 -5.03 -9.08
N ALA A 53 13.81 -4.12 -8.11
CA ALA A 53 14.08 -4.37 -6.71
C ALA A 53 12.82 -4.07 -5.89
N ASN A 54 12.13 -5.14 -5.49
CA ASN A 54 11.11 -5.11 -4.45
C ASN A 54 11.70 -5.72 -3.19
N ARG A 55 11.89 -4.89 -2.16
CA ARG A 55 12.64 -5.28 -0.95
C ARG A 55 11.84 -4.88 0.29
N TYR A 56 11.68 -5.83 1.22
CA TYR A 56 11.09 -5.52 2.52
C TYR A 56 12.02 -4.58 3.27
N ILE A 57 11.48 -3.44 3.67
CA ILE A 57 12.17 -2.47 4.52
C ILE A 57 11.52 -2.50 5.89
N ASP A 58 12.34 -2.61 6.93
CA ASP A 58 11.87 -2.47 8.31
C ASP A 58 11.52 -1.00 8.55
N LEU A 59 10.29 -0.71 8.97
CA LEU A 59 9.85 0.65 9.26
C LEU A 59 10.61 1.28 10.43
N LEU A 60 11.25 0.47 11.28
CA LEU A 60 12.11 0.91 12.38
C LEU A 60 13.55 1.22 11.92
N HIS A 61 13.85 1.10 10.62
CA HIS A 61 15.17 1.41 10.06
C HIS A 61 15.50 2.91 10.14
N ASP A 62 14.50 3.79 10.09
CA ASP A 62 14.66 5.24 10.13
C ASP A 62 13.39 5.88 10.69
N ASP A 63 13.52 6.88 11.57
CA ASP A 63 12.38 7.61 12.16
C ASP A 63 11.48 8.26 11.09
N ALA A 64 12.03 8.58 9.91
CA ALA A 64 11.25 9.04 8.77
C ALA A 64 10.17 8.03 8.37
N LEU A 65 10.52 6.74 8.33
CA LEU A 65 9.62 5.66 7.92
C LEU A 65 8.55 5.43 8.97
N VAL A 66 8.90 5.52 10.25
CA VAL A 66 7.94 5.52 11.35
C VAL A 66 6.91 6.65 11.17
N ALA A 67 7.36 7.87 10.92
CA ALA A 67 6.49 9.01 10.69
C ALA A 67 5.61 8.84 9.44
N LEU A 68 6.17 8.38 8.32
CA LEU A 68 5.42 8.09 7.09
C LEU A 68 4.33 7.04 7.33
N ALA A 69 4.65 6.00 8.09
CA ALA A 69 3.74 4.90 8.36
C ALA A 69 2.63 5.23 9.37
N THR A 70 2.86 6.19 10.26
CA THR A 70 1.98 6.39 11.43
C THR A 70 1.36 7.79 11.53
N GLN A 71 1.95 8.78 10.88
CA GLN A 71 1.56 10.18 10.98
C GLN A 71 1.21 10.83 9.62
N SER A 72 1.45 10.14 8.51
CA SER A 72 1.06 10.59 7.18
C SER A 72 -0.46 10.80 7.08
N PRO A 73 -0.95 11.84 6.37
CA PRO A 73 -2.38 12.04 6.17
C PRO A 73 -3.08 10.85 5.48
N ALA A 74 -2.34 9.97 4.78
CA ALA A 74 -2.90 8.73 4.24
C ALA A 74 -3.46 7.79 5.32
N VAL A 75 -2.92 7.80 6.54
CA VAL A 75 -3.44 6.96 7.64
C VAL A 75 -4.87 7.36 8.00
N SER A 76 -5.22 8.65 7.92
CA SER A 76 -6.60 9.15 8.06
C SER A 76 -7.53 8.51 7.02
N LEU A 77 -7.11 8.40 5.76
CA LEU A 77 -7.90 7.78 4.70
C LEU A 77 -7.99 6.26 4.89
N VAL A 78 -6.89 5.60 5.25
CA VAL A 78 -6.84 4.15 5.49
C VAL A 78 -7.81 3.74 6.59
N MET A 79 -7.84 4.44 7.73
CA MET A 79 -8.76 4.10 8.82
C MET A 79 -10.23 4.34 8.44
N GLN A 80 -10.51 5.30 7.55
CA GLN A 80 -11.87 5.52 7.04
C GLN A 80 -12.26 4.44 6.04
N LEU A 81 -11.35 4.01 5.16
CA LEU A 81 -11.60 2.92 4.21
C LEU A 81 -11.77 1.55 4.89
N LEU A 82 -11.05 1.33 5.99
CA LEU A 82 -11.14 0.14 6.84
C LEU A 82 -11.95 0.48 8.12
N SER A 83 -11.27 0.46 9.27
CA SER A 83 -11.71 1.02 10.53
C SER A 83 -10.48 1.56 11.28
N PRO A 84 -10.65 2.25 12.42
CA PRO A 84 -9.53 2.61 13.29
C PRO A 84 -8.80 1.42 13.93
N ASP A 85 -9.36 0.21 13.87
CA ASP A 85 -8.80 -1.01 14.49
C ASP A 85 -7.81 -1.74 13.57
N ILE A 86 -6.76 -1.00 13.19
CA ILE A 86 -5.74 -1.42 12.23
C ILE A 86 -4.34 -1.44 12.86
N ARG A 87 -3.42 -2.12 12.17
CA ARG A 87 -1.98 -2.17 12.44
C ARG A 87 -1.16 -2.24 11.16
N LEU A 88 0.15 -2.02 11.27
CA LEU A 88 1.10 -2.17 10.19
C LEU A 88 1.32 -3.65 9.85
N MET A 89 1.26 -3.97 8.56
CA MET A 89 1.46 -5.33 8.05
C MET A 89 2.86 -5.52 7.47
N ARG A 90 3.33 -4.61 6.62
CA ARG A 90 4.67 -4.65 6.00
C ARG A 90 4.95 -3.38 5.21
N ALA A 91 6.22 -3.12 4.95
CA ALA A 91 6.65 -2.09 4.03
C ALA A 91 7.62 -2.63 2.98
N ASN A 92 7.59 -2.03 1.80
CA ASN A 92 8.48 -2.36 0.71
C ASN A 92 9.05 -1.07 0.11
N ALA A 93 10.36 -1.05 -0.11
CA ALA A 93 10.99 -0.12 -1.04
C ALA A 93 10.98 -0.76 -2.43
N ILE A 94 10.47 -0.03 -3.42
CA ILE A 94 10.31 -0.52 -4.80
C ILE A 94 11.08 0.38 -5.75
N TYR A 95 12.12 -0.17 -6.36
CA TYR A 95 12.99 0.50 -7.31
C TYR A 95 12.90 -0.22 -8.65
N LYS A 96 12.52 0.50 -9.71
CA LYS A 96 12.47 -0.02 -11.08
C LYS A 96 13.46 0.74 -11.94
N HIS A 97 14.51 0.05 -12.38
CA HIS A 97 15.56 0.66 -13.18
C HIS A 97 15.11 0.84 -14.64
N PRO A 98 15.62 1.87 -15.32
CA PRO A 98 15.46 2.02 -16.77
C PRO A 98 15.80 0.74 -17.51
N GLN A 99 14.94 0.34 -18.44
CA GLN A 99 15.21 -0.74 -19.37
C GLN A 99 15.17 -0.23 -20.81
N PRO A 100 15.95 -0.82 -21.74
CA PRO A 100 15.90 -0.44 -23.14
C PRO A 100 14.49 -0.64 -23.70
N LEU A 101 14.05 0.32 -24.52
CA LEU A 101 12.81 0.18 -25.28
C LEU A 101 12.88 -1.09 -26.14
N SER A 102 11.89 -1.96 -26.01
CA SER A 102 11.87 -3.26 -26.67
C SER A 102 10.44 -3.72 -26.94
N ARG A 103 10.25 -4.48 -28.02
CA ARG A 103 8.98 -5.16 -28.32
C ARG A 103 8.74 -6.38 -27.43
N GLU A 104 9.81 -6.95 -26.86
CA GLU A 104 9.77 -8.09 -25.95
C GLU A 104 10.51 -7.72 -24.66
N PRO A 105 9.99 -6.77 -23.87
CA PRO A 105 10.67 -6.30 -22.67
C PRO A 105 10.89 -7.44 -21.65
N VAL A 106 11.93 -7.30 -20.83
CA VAL A 106 12.05 -8.12 -19.62
C VAL A 106 11.00 -7.58 -18.64
N TYR A 107 10.11 -8.46 -18.17
CA TYR A 107 9.06 -8.04 -17.24
C TYR A 107 9.59 -8.06 -15.81
N PRO A 108 9.37 -6.97 -15.04
CA PRO A 108 9.68 -6.93 -13.63
C PRO A 108 8.98 -8.06 -12.86
N ASP A 109 9.70 -8.68 -11.92
CA ASP A 109 9.18 -9.73 -11.03
C ASP A 109 8.73 -11.04 -11.70
N GLY A 110 9.07 -11.24 -12.97
CA GLY A 110 8.82 -12.48 -13.69
C GLY A 110 10.06 -13.36 -13.91
N ASP A 111 9.87 -14.50 -14.57
CA ASP A 111 10.95 -15.41 -14.97
C ASP A 111 11.81 -14.84 -16.13
N GLY A 112 11.40 -13.72 -16.72
CA GLY A 112 12.09 -13.06 -17.82
C GLY A 112 11.13 -12.30 -18.74
N ARG A 113 11.26 -12.53 -20.05
CA ARG A 113 10.42 -11.89 -21.10
C ARG A 113 9.09 -12.60 -21.33
N SER A 114 8.92 -13.80 -20.76
CA SER A 114 7.79 -14.72 -21.01
C SER A 114 6.72 -14.70 -19.93
N PHE A 115 6.91 -13.97 -18.84
CA PHE A 115 6.03 -14.04 -17.69
C PHE A 115 5.82 -12.66 -17.08
N ARG A 116 4.55 -12.30 -16.86
CA ARG A 116 4.13 -11.12 -16.12
C ARG A 116 3.43 -11.56 -14.82
N ASN A 117 3.96 -11.11 -13.68
CA ASN A 117 3.47 -11.52 -12.37
C ASN A 117 2.19 -10.76 -11.97
N TRP A 118 1.06 -11.02 -12.62
CA TRP A 118 -0.25 -10.52 -12.17
C TRP A 118 -0.71 -11.29 -10.94
N HIS A 119 -0.80 -10.61 -9.80
CA HIS A 119 -1.07 -11.26 -8.51
C HIS A 119 -1.92 -10.40 -7.59
N ARG A 120 -2.37 -11.03 -6.50
CA ARG A 120 -2.93 -10.38 -5.32
C ARG A 120 -1.92 -10.53 -4.19
N ASP A 121 -1.78 -9.51 -3.35
CA ASP A 121 -0.92 -9.62 -2.15
C ASP A 121 -1.52 -10.58 -1.12
N LEU A 122 -2.86 -10.66 -1.06
CA LEU A 122 -3.60 -11.62 -0.25
C LEU A 122 -4.52 -12.48 -1.13
N ASN A 123 -4.38 -13.80 -1.04
CA ASN A 123 -5.25 -14.74 -1.76
C ASN A 123 -5.61 -15.98 -0.92
N ASN A 124 -5.64 -15.84 0.41
CA ASN A 124 -5.82 -16.96 1.34
C ASN A 124 -7.30 -17.34 1.55
N PHE A 125 -8.23 -16.65 0.88
CA PHE A 125 -9.66 -16.89 1.01
C PHE A 125 -10.20 -17.65 -0.21
N ALA A 126 -11.07 -18.61 0.07
CA ALA A 126 -11.84 -19.30 -0.97
C ALA A 126 -12.61 -18.28 -1.85
N PRO A 127 -12.81 -18.58 -3.15
CA PRO A 127 -13.51 -17.75 -4.13
C PRO A 127 -14.75 -16.99 -3.64
N ASN A 128 -15.62 -17.68 -2.90
CA ASN A 128 -16.92 -17.22 -2.42
C ASN A 128 -16.94 -16.94 -0.91
N ASN A 129 -15.76 -16.81 -0.27
CA ASN A 129 -15.71 -16.58 1.17
C ASN A 129 -16.27 -15.17 1.48
N PRO A 130 -17.23 -15.04 2.40
CA PRO A 130 -17.84 -13.74 2.73
C PRO A 130 -16.85 -12.71 3.31
N ILE A 131 -15.68 -13.15 3.80
CA ILE A 131 -14.61 -12.29 4.33
C ILE A 131 -13.73 -11.70 3.20
N ARG A 132 -13.98 -12.02 1.92
CA ARG A 132 -13.22 -11.46 0.78
C ARG A 132 -13.30 -9.94 0.59
N GLY A 133 -13.97 -9.22 1.48
CA GLY A 133 -13.82 -7.77 1.58
C GLY A 133 -12.36 -7.33 1.77
N THR A 134 -12.15 -6.02 1.71
CA THR A 134 -10.82 -5.43 1.90
C THR A 134 -10.41 -5.54 3.38
N VAL A 135 -9.59 -6.55 3.71
CA VAL A 135 -9.04 -6.77 5.07
C VAL A 135 -7.71 -6.07 5.31
N ALA A 136 -7.04 -5.69 4.22
CA ALA A 136 -5.79 -4.95 4.23
C ALA A 136 -5.70 -4.07 2.99
N VAL A 137 -5.00 -2.95 3.13
CA VAL A 137 -4.70 -2.01 2.04
C VAL A 137 -3.22 -1.70 2.02
N ARG A 138 -2.75 -1.24 0.87
CA ARG A 138 -1.43 -0.64 0.70
C ARG A 138 -1.56 0.80 0.28
N VAL A 139 -0.71 1.65 0.84
CA VAL A 139 -0.46 3.00 0.38
C VAL A 139 0.86 2.98 -0.37
N GLY A 140 0.82 3.29 -1.66
CA GLY A 140 2.00 3.53 -2.47
C GLY A 140 2.32 5.01 -2.55
N TYR A 141 3.48 5.39 -2.04
CA TYR A 141 4.01 6.75 -2.08
C TYR A 141 4.92 6.90 -3.29
N CYS A 142 4.59 7.82 -4.20
CA CYS A 142 5.36 8.08 -5.40
C CYS A 142 6.53 9.01 -5.07
N LEU A 143 7.75 8.47 -5.02
CA LEU A 143 8.94 9.28 -4.74
C LEU A 143 9.56 9.87 -6.01
N THR A 144 9.16 9.37 -7.17
CA THR A 144 9.51 9.93 -8.49
C THR A 144 8.25 10.17 -9.30
N ASP A 145 8.40 10.89 -10.40
CA ASP A 145 7.30 11.10 -11.34
C ASP A 145 6.97 9.81 -12.09
N PHE A 146 5.67 9.51 -12.22
CA PHE A 146 5.09 8.40 -12.97
C PHE A 146 4.06 8.89 -14.01
N SER A 147 4.16 10.15 -14.43
CA SER A 147 3.15 10.77 -15.31
C SER A 147 3.16 10.18 -16.73
N GLN A 148 4.32 9.64 -17.16
CA GLN A 148 4.53 9.02 -18.45
C GLN A 148 4.14 7.54 -18.44
N THR A 149 3.71 7.01 -19.59
CA THR A 149 3.47 5.58 -19.75
C THR A 149 4.75 4.77 -19.65
N ASN A 150 4.65 3.54 -19.16
CA ASN A 150 5.79 2.69 -18.85
C ASN A 150 6.84 3.40 -17.98
N SER A 151 6.39 4.14 -16.96
CA SER A 151 7.27 4.82 -16.00
C SER A 151 7.60 3.98 -14.78
N GLY A 152 7.19 2.71 -14.77
CA GLY A 152 7.47 1.79 -13.68
C GLY A 152 6.51 1.93 -12.49
N ILE A 153 5.31 2.50 -12.64
CA ILE A 153 4.28 2.46 -11.59
C ILE A 153 3.71 1.04 -11.42
N THR A 154 2.93 0.78 -10.38
CA THR A 154 2.16 -0.47 -10.28
C THR A 154 0.97 -0.40 -11.24
N LEU A 155 0.80 -1.43 -12.07
CA LEU A 155 -0.41 -1.61 -12.89
C LEU A 155 -1.50 -2.26 -12.05
N LEU A 156 -2.74 -1.83 -12.22
CA LEU A 156 -3.89 -2.30 -11.47
C LEU A 156 -4.96 -2.87 -12.42
N VAL A 157 -5.74 -3.84 -11.97
CA VAL A 157 -7.01 -4.20 -12.63
C VAL A 157 -8.16 -3.69 -11.77
N PRO A 158 -8.77 -2.55 -12.10
CA PRO A 158 -9.88 -1.98 -11.33
C PRO A 158 -11.01 -3.00 -11.11
N GLY A 159 -11.56 -3.02 -9.89
CA GLY A 159 -12.68 -3.88 -9.49
C GLY A 159 -12.32 -5.35 -9.29
N SER A 160 -11.08 -5.74 -9.60
CA SER A 160 -10.65 -7.14 -9.55
C SER A 160 -10.58 -7.73 -8.15
N HIS A 161 -10.62 -6.91 -7.08
CA HIS A 161 -10.74 -7.35 -5.70
C HIS A 161 -12.04 -8.10 -5.41
N LYS A 162 -13.08 -7.86 -6.22
CA LYS A 162 -14.39 -8.55 -6.15
C LYS A 162 -14.43 -9.86 -6.91
N LEU A 163 -13.43 -10.17 -7.73
CA LEU A 163 -13.47 -11.39 -8.56
C LEU A 163 -13.40 -12.63 -7.67
N GLU A 164 -14.39 -13.50 -7.85
CA GLU A 164 -14.43 -14.79 -7.18
C GLU A 164 -13.45 -15.79 -7.82
N ARG A 165 -13.25 -15.69 -9.14
CA ARG A 165 -12.32 -16.50 -9.94
C ARG A 165 -11.00 -15.77 -10.23
N PRO A 166 -9.93 -16.50 -10.60
CA PRO A 166 -8.69 -15.88 -11.07
C PRO A 166 -8.90 -14.95 -12.27
N LEU A 167 -7.96 -14.02 -12.44
CA LEU A 167 -7.92 -13.12 -13.60
C LEU A 167 -7.81 -13.93 -14.90
N ALA A 168 -8.58 -13.55 -15.91
CA ALA A 168 -8.62 -14.26 -17.20
C ALA A 168 -7.74 -13.55 -18.23
N PHE A 169 -7.07 -14.35 -19.06
CA PHE A 169 -6.17 -13.89 -20.11
C PHE A 169 -6.61 -14.47 -21.45
N ALA A 170 -6.47 -13.68 -22.51
CA ALA A 170 -6.59 -14.21 -23.86
C ALA A 170 -5.41 -15.15 -24.17
N LYS A 171 -5.62 -16.12 -25.05
CA LYS A 171 -4.59 -17.12 -25.36
C LYS A 171 -3.35 -16.45 -25.96
N GLY A 172 -2.22 -16.57 -25.26
CA GLY A 172 -0.93 -16.03 -25.69
C GLY A 172 -0.64 -14.61 -25.21
N GLU A 173 -1.59 -13.96 -24.53
CA GLU A 173 -1.40 -12.63 -23.95
C GLU A 173 -0.80 -12.71 -22.53
N LEU A 174 0.06 -11.74 -22.21
CA LEU A 174 0.65 -11.58 -20.87
C LEU A 174 -0.14 -10.65 -19.97
N ASP A 175 -1.08 -9.89 -20.55
CA ASP A 175 -1.92 -8.92 -19.86
C ASP A 175 -3.39 -9.31 -19.93
N PRO A 176 -4.18 -8.96 -18.90
CA PRO A 176 -5.63 -9.01 -19.01
C PRO A 176 -6.10 -8.01 -20.09
N PRO A 177 -7.29 -8.22 -20.66
CA PRO A 177 -7.86 -7.30 -21.66
C PRO A 177 -7.97 -5.86 -21.19
N GLU A 178 -8.19 -5.67 -19.88
CA GLU A 178 -8.32 -4.36 -19.25
C GLU A 178 -7.42 -4.29 -18.02
N PHE A 179 -6.56 -3.29 -17.99
CA PHE A 179 -5.78 -2.88 -16.83
C PHE A 179 -5.50 -1.38 -16.92
N LEU A 180 -5.02 -0.81 -15.81
CA LEU A 180 -4.78 0.60 -15.63
C LEU A 180 -3.32 0.84 -15.25
N GLU A 181 -2.66 1.72 -15.99
CA GLU A 181 -1.44 2.40 -15.58
C GLU A 181 -1.81 3.79 -15.07
N LEU A 182 -1.59 4.06 -13.78
CA LEU A 182 -1.87 5.37 -13.20
C LEU A 182 -0.84 6.40 -13.67
N SER A 183 -1.30 7.59 -14.06
CA SER A 183 -0.43 8.75 -14.30
C SER A 183 -0.37 9.57 -13.01
N LEU A 184 0.76 9.50 -12.30
CA LEU A 184 0.95 10.11 -10.98
C LEU A 184 2.20 10.99 -10.95
N ALA A 185 2.13 12.15 -10.31
CA ALA A 185 3.28 13.01 -10.07
C ALA A 185 4.12 12.49 -8.90
N ALA A 186 5.36 12.97 -8.80
CA ALA A 186 6.13 12.80 -7.57
C ALA A 186 5.39 13.49 -6.41
N GLY A 187 5.25 12.78 -5.29
CA GLY A 187 4.51 13.24 -4.11
C GLY A 187 3.06 12.77 -4.04
N ASP A 188 2.50 12.27 -5.15
CA ASP A 188 1.21 11.61 -5.12
C ASP A 188 1.30 10.28 -4.35
N ALA A 189 0.17 9.85 -3.81
CA ALA A 189 0.02 8.51 -3.29
C ALA A 189 -1.19 7.81 -3.91
N TYR A 190 -1.22 6.49 -3.82
CA TYR A 190 -2.37 5.69 -4.18
C TYR A 190 -2.60 4.59 -3.15
N ILE A 191 -3.84 4.40 -2.77
CA ILE A 191 -4.27 3.37 -1.82
C ILE A 191 -4.92 2.26 -2.63
N PHE A 192 -4.56 1.00 -2.41
CA PHE A 192 -5.23 -0.13 -3.06
C PHE A 192 -5.46 -1.29 -2.11
N SER A 193 -6.56 -2.02 -2.34
CA SER A 193 -6.86 -3.26 -1.63
C SER A 193 -5.82 -4.32 -1.94
N THR A 194 -5.33 -5.05 -0.94
CA THR A 194 -4.40 -6.18 -1.17
C THR A 194 -5.02 -7.35 -1.93
N SER A 195 -6.35 -7.34 -2.09
CA SER A 195 -7.11 -8.29 -2.91
C SER A 195 -7.21 -7.84 -4.39
N LEU A 196 -6.78 -6.62 -4.72
CA LEU A 196 -6.77 -6.13 -6.11
C LEU A 196 -5.65 -6.80 -6.89
N TYR A 197 -5.96 -7.31 -8.09
CA TYR A 197 -4.93 -7.79 -9.00
C TYR A 197 -4.07 -6.64 -9.48
N HIS A 198 -2.75 -6.84 -9.38
CA HIS A 198 -1.77 -5.86 -9.78
C HIS A 198 -0.48 -6.54 -10.25
N THR A 199 0.37 -5.77 -10.93
CA THR A 199 1.69 -6.22 -11.36
C THR A 199 2.63 -5.01 -11.49
N PRO A 200 3.95 -5.15 -11.31
CA PRO A 200 4.85 -4.04 -11.62
C PRO A 200 4.88 -3.71 -13.12
N ALA A 201 4.68 -2.43 -13.48
CA ALA A 201 4.95 -1.95 -14.83
C ALA A 201 6.46 -1.97 -15.14
N ILE A 202 6.74 -2.07 -16.43
CA ILE A 202 8.03 -1.80 -17.05
C ILE A 202 8.41 -0.32 -16.88
N ASN A 203 9.70 -0.02 -16.83
CA ASN A 203 10.22 1.35 -16.83
C ASN A 203 11.07 1.66 -18.08
N PHE A 204 10.47 2.23 -19.12
CA PHE A 204 11.17 2.69 -20.32
C PHE A 204 11.67 4.14 -20.23
N THR A 205 11.50 4.80 -19.09
CA THR A 205 12.08 6.13 -18.86
C THR A 205 13.58 6.02 -18.57
N ASP A 206 14.26 7.17 -18.50
CA ASP A 206 15.69 7.29 -18.22
C ASP A 206 16.03 7.43 -16.72
N ARG A 207 15.01 7.44 -15.85
CA ARG A 207 15.15 7.57 -14.40
C ARG A 207 14.78 6.28 -13.68
N ILE A 208 15.41 6.02 -12.53
CA ILE A 208 14.97 4.95 -11.63
C ILE A 208 13.62 5.37 -11.05
N ALA A 209 12.59 4.55 -11.26
CA ALA A 209 11.30 4.73 -10.64
C ALA A 209 11.40 4.28 -9.17
N LYS A 210 11.11 5.18 -8.24
CA LYS A 210 11.21 4.93 -6.80
C LYS A 210 9.86 5.10 -6.13
N GLY A 211 9.49 4.12 -5.32
CA GLY A 211 8.28 4.18 -4.51
C GLY A 211 8.44 3.43 -3.19
N MET A 212 7.60 3.80 -2.23
CA MET A 212 7.44 3.05 -0.98
C MET A 212 6.01 2.55 -0.86
N LEU A 213 5.84 1.26 -0.59
CA LEU A 213 4.54 0.68 -0.27
C LEU A 213 4.48 0.41 1.24
N ILE A 214 3.49 0.97 1.93
CA ILE A 214 3.22 0.68 3.34
C ILE A 214 1.84 0.02 3.43
N SER A 215 1.78 -1.10 4.14
CA SER A 215 0.57 -1.92 4.21
C SER A 215 -0.05 -1.86 5.60
N TYR A 216 -1.36 -1.73 5.65
CA TYR A 216 -2.17 -1.70 6.86
C TYR A 216 -3.20 -2.81 6.79
N ALA A 217 -3.43 -3.50 7.90
CA ALA A 217 -4.42 -4.56 8.01
C ALA A 217 -5.17 -4.44 9.34
N TYR A 218 -6.36 -5.04 9.41
CA TYR A 218 -7.05 -5.20 10.69
C TYR A 218 -6.18 -5.95 11.70
N ARG A 219 -6.31 -5.61 12.99
CA ARG A 219 -5.45 -6.20 14.05
C ARG A 219 -5.61 -7.71 14.20
N PHE A 220 -6.76 -8.28 13.86
CA PHE A 220 -7.00 -9.74 13.88
C PHE A 220 -6.27 -10.48 12.76
N TRP A 221 -5.75 -9.78 11.74
CA TRP A 221 -4.98 -10.42 10.69
C TRP A 221 -3.73 -11.07 11.28
N ALA A 222 -3.20 -12.16 10.70
CA ALA A 222 -2.03 -12.83 11.28
C ALA A 222 -0.71 -12.14 10.90
N HIS A 223 -0.59 -11.70 9.65
CA HIS A 223 0.63 -11.04 9.16
C HIS A 223 0.74 -9.64 9.77
N LYS A 224 1.92 -9.32 10.33
CA LYS A 224 2.23 -8.01 10.91
C LYS A 224 3.66 -7.61 10.59
N HIS A 225 3.89 -6.31 10.62
CA HIS A 225 5.23 -5.78 10.74
C HIS A 225 5.83 -6.29 12.08
N PRO A 226 7.14 -6.57 12.15
CA PRO A 226 7.80 -6.83 13.42
C PRO A 226 7.45 -5.77 14.46
N SER A 227 6.95 -6.23 15.61
CA SER A 227 6.68 -5.33 16.73
C SER A 227 8.01 -4.90 17.34
N PRO A 228 8.23 -3.60 17.59
CA PRO A 228 9.30 -3.19 18.47
C PRO A 228 9.00 -3.74 19.88
N GLY A 229 10.05 -3.95 20.68
CA GLY A 229 9.89 -4.45 22.05
C GLY A 229 9.05 -3.51 22.92
N GLU A 230 8.47 -4.04 24.00
CA GLU A 230 7.53 -3.31 24.89
C GLU A 230 8.08 -1.96 25.37
N ARG A 231 9.37 -1.87 25.68
CA ARG A 231 10.02 -0.62 26.09
C ARG A 231 9.94 0.47 25.02
N THR A 232 10.16 0.10 23.76
CA THR A 232 10.11 1.03 22.64
C THR A 232 8.67 1.43 22.35
N LEU A 233 7.72 0.49 22.41
CA LEU A 233 6.30 0.80 22.29
C LEU A 233 5.84 1.79 23.37
N ALA A 234 6.29 1.59 24.61
CA ALA A 234 5.96 2.47 25.74
C ALA A 234 6.57 3.88 25.64
N SER A 235 7.59 4.08 24.79
CA SER A 235 8.15 5.41 24.51
C SER A 235 7.57 6.11 23.28
N MET A 236 6.73 5.41 22.50
CA MET A 236 6.05 5.98 21.35
C MET A 236 4.76 6.68 21.78
N ASP A 237 4.31 7.65 20.98
CA ASP A 237 2.95 8.15 21.09
C ASP A 237 1.93 7.03 20.83
N ASP A 238 0.71 7.19 21.36
CA ASP A 238 -0.31 6.15 21.37
C ASP A 238 -0.68 5.60 19.97
N ILE A 239 -0.82 6.46 18.95
CA ILE A 239 -1.16 6.02 17.58
C ILE A 239 -0.03 5.21 16.94
N PRO A 240 1.23 5.70 16.89
CA PRO A 240 2.35 4.87 16.45
C PRO A 240 2.44 3.55 17.22
N ALA A 241 2.35 3.58 18.55
CA ALA A 241 2.36 2.38 19.37
C ALA A 241 1.25 1.39 18.97
N GLN A 242 0.00 1.86 18.80
CA GLN A 242 -1.11 1.04 18.29
C GLN A 242 -0.77 0.42 16.93
N LEU A 243 -0.29 1.22 15.98
CA LEU A 243 0.02 0.77 14.62
C LEU A 243 1.16 -0.25 14.58
N PHE A 244 2.12 -0.17 15.49
CA PHE A 244 3.16 -1.18 15.69
C PHE A 244 2.71 -2.39 16.51
N GLY A 245 1.50 -2.37 17.06
CA GLY A 245 0.85 -3.52 17.68
C GLY A 245 0.75 -3.49 19.20
N ALA A 246 0.96 -2.34 19.85
CA ALA A 246 0.70 -2.19 21.27
C ALA A 246 -0.78 -2.48 21.59
N GLU A 247 -0.99 -3.14 22.73
CA GLU A 247 -2.30 -3.28 23.34
C GLU A 247 -2.44 -2.25 24.46
N PHE A 248 -3.64 -1.69 24.58
CA PHE A 248 -3.93 -0.68 25.58
C PHE A 248 -4.99 -1.21 26.55
N GLU A 249 -4.89 -0.77 27.81
CA GLU A 249 -5.83 -1.16 28.86
C GLU A 249 -7.27 -0.84 28.48
N GLY A 250 -8.20 -1.69 28.94
CA GLY A 250 -9.63 -1.51 28.69
C GLY A 250 -10.06 -1.67 27.22
N GLY A 251 -9.19 -2.19 26.34
CA GLY A 251 -9.49 -2.33 24.91
C GLY A 251 -9.45 -1.01 24.15
N ARG A 252 -8.76 0.01 24.70
CA ARG A 252 -8.62 1.33 24.07
C ARG A 252 -7.97 1.23 22.68
N VAL A 253 -8.48 2.01 21.74
CA VAL A 253 -7.98 2.10 20.36
C VAL A 253 -7.64 3.57 20.07
N PRO A 254 -6.38 4.01 20.25
CA PRO A 254 -5.98 5.41 20.06
C PRO A 254 -6.43 6.08 18.75
N LEU A 255 -6.36 5.36 17.61
CA LEU A 255 -6.85 5.87 16.33
C LEU A 255 -8.35 6.16 16.35
N ARG A 256 -9.13 5.39 17.11
CA ARG A 256 -10.57 5.61 17.27
C ARG A 256 -10.83 6.88 18.08
N GLU A 257 -10.12 7.05 19.19
CA GLU A 257 -10.21 8.26 20.03
C GLU A 257 -9.90 9.51 19.20
N TRP A 258 -8.78 9.47 18.48
CA TRP A 258 -8.34 10.53 17.56
C TRP A 258 -9.37 10.85 16.46
N ALA A 259 -10.01 9.82 15.88
CA ALA A 259 -11.05 9.97 14.87
C ALA A 259 -12.31 10.62 15.44
N CYS A 260 -12.76 10.18 16.62
CA CYS A 260 -13.93 10.73 17.31
C CYS A 260 -13.74 12.22 17.68
N GLU A 261 -12.55 12.60 18.15
CA GLU A 261 -12.19 14.01 18.42
C GLU A 261 -12.32 14.92 17.18
N ARG A 262 -12.26 14.34 15.98
CA ARG A 262 -12.40 15.03 14.69
C ARG A 262 -13.79 14.89 14.08
N GLY A 263 -14.75 14.38 14.85
CA GLY A 263 -16.15 14.27 14.44
C GLY A 263 -16.45 13.09 13.50
N LEU A 264 -15.52 12.16 13.30
CA LEU A 264 -15.84 10.92 12.61
C LEU A 264 -16.71 10.04 13.49
N GLN A 265 -17.88 9.67 12.96
CA GLN A 265 -18.68 8.61 13.57
C GLN A 265 -18.05 7.27 13.24
N VAL A 266 -17.24 6.77 14.16
CA VAL A 266 -16.78 5.38 14.12
C VAL A 266 -17.90 4.56 14.73
N GLU A 267 -18.74 3.96 13.90
CA GLU A 267 -19.79 3.06 14.40
C GLU A 267 -19.14 1.97 15.28
N ASP A 268 -19.55 1.90 16.54
CA ASP A 268 -19.45 0.67 17.33
C ASP A 268 -20.78 -0.04 17.20
N PRO A 269 -20.97 -0.87 16.16
CA PRO A 269 -22.16 -1.70 16.11
C PRO A 269 -22.22 -2.49 17.42
N PRO A 270 -23.38 -2.52 18.08
CA PRO A 270 -23.50 -3.15 19.38
C PRO A 270 -23.06 -4.62 19.25
N MET A 271 -22.01 -5.00 19.97
CA MET A 271 -21.53 -6.39 20.00
C MET A 271 -22.60 -7.38 20.47
N ARG A 272 -23.60 -6.88 21.19
CA ARG A 272 -24.76 -7.62 21.67
C ARG A 272 -26.00 -6.84 21.29
N VAL A 273 -26.88 -7.47 20.52
CA VAL A 273 -28.24 -7.01 20.35
C VAL A 273 -29.05 -7.58 21.52
N PHE A 274 -29.48 -6.71 22.43
CA PHE A 274 -30.42 -7.10 23.47
C PHE A 274 -31.83 -6.94 22.90
N VAL A 275 -32.60 -8.03 22.93
CA VAL A 275 -34.04 -8.06 22.58
C VAL A 275 -34.83 -8.05 23.87
#